data_AF-A0A8T4Y8G5-F1
#
_entry.id   AF-A0A8T4Y8G5-F1
#
_cell.length_a   1.000
_cell.length_b   1.000
_cell.length_c   1.000
_cell.angle_alpha   90.00
_cell.angle_beta   90.00
_cell.angle_gamma   90.00
#
_symmetry.space_group_name_H-M   'P 1'
#
loop_
_entity.id
_entity.type
_entity.pdbx_description
1 polymer ?
#
loop_
_entity_poly.entity_id
_entity_poly.type
_entity_poly.pdbx_seq_one_letter_code
_entity_poly.pdbx_strand_id
1 'polypeptide(L)' 'MPKRKNTRRTTIVIDDQLWVRLLSYVVKKHGTAKKVSAEIEQAIKEYLDKQEKQPK' A
#
# COMPACT_ATOMS: atom_id res chain seq x y z
N MET A 1 -21.35 11.28 -13.04
CA MET A 1 -20.56 11.79 -11.90
C MET A 1 -19.55 10.73 -11.49
N PRO A 2 -18.24 11.04 -11.35
CA PRO A 2 -17.29 10.07 -10.84
C PRO A 2 -17.59 9.78 -9.35
N LYS A 3 -17.74 8.51 -8.98
CA LYS A 3 -17.99 8.09 -7.59
C LYS A 3 -16.79 8.51 -6.72
N ARG A 4 -17.01 9.29 -5.65
CA ARG A 4 -15.97 9.58 -4.66
C ARG A 4 -15.52 8.25 -4.04
N LYS A 5 -14.20 7.99 -4.05
CA LYS A 5 -13.62 6.83 -3.36
C LYS A 5 -13.73 7.07 -1.85
N ASN A 6 -14.53 6.27 -1.14
CA ASN A 6 -14.57 6.30 0.33
C ASN A 6 -13.23 5.78 0.86
N THR A 7 -12.35 6.70 1.26
CA THR A 7 -11.06 6.40 1.88
C THR A 7 -11.21 6.47 3.39
N ARG A 8 -10.69 5.46 4.11
CA ARG A 8 -10.59 5.49 5.56
C ARG A 8 -9.18 5.89 5.96
N ARG A 9 -9.08 6.77 6.97
CA ARG A 9 -7.81 7.10 7.59
C ARG A 9 -7.52 6.04 8.65
N THR A 10 -6.42 5.33 8.50
CA THR A 10 -6.02 4.22 9.37
C THR A 10 -4.61 4.46 9.88
N THR A 11 -4.37 4.15 11.16
CA THR A 11 -3.04 4.13 11.76
C THR A 11 -2.58 2.69 11.87
N ILE A 12 -1.35 2.40 11.45
CA ILE A 12 -0.75 1.06 11.51
C ILE A 12 0.58 1.16 12.25
N VAL A 13 0.88 0.14 13.05
CA VAL A 13 2.21 -0.04 13.65
C VAL A 13 3.03 -0.91 12.70
N ILE A 14 4.16 -0.39 12.23
CA ILE A 14 5.06 -1.05 11.30
C ILE A 14 6.48 -0.94 11.85
N ASP A 15 7.28 -1.97 11.62
CA ASP A 15 8.72 -1.96 11.89
C ASP A 15 9.42 -0.81 11.14
N ASP A 16 10.29 -0.09 11.83
CA ASP A 16 10.93 1.11 11.30
C ASP A 16 11.82 0.79 10.09
N GLN A 17 12.56 -0.31 10.13
CA GLN A 17 13.42 -0.71 9.00
C GLN A 17 12.58 -1.05 7.77
N LEU A 18 11.46 -1.74 7.96
CA LEU A 18 10.51 -2.02 6.89
C LEU A 18 9.91 -0.73 6.32
N TRP A 19 9.54 0.23 7.17
CA TRP A 19 9.03 1.51 6.73
C TRP A 19 10.03 2.28 5.88
N VAL A 20 11.29 2.37 6.30
CA VAL A 20 12.37 3.03 5.55
C VAL A 20 12.60 2.36 4.19
N ARG A 21 12.55 1.02 4.14
CA ARG A 21 12.67 0.26 2.87
C ARG A 21 11.50 0.57 1.94
N LEU A 22 10.28 0.61 2.46
CA LEU A 22 9.10 0.97 1.69
C LEU A 22 9.20 2.40 1.14
N LEU A 23 9.53 3.38 1.98
CA LEU A 23 9.73 4.77 1.57
C LEU A 23 10.77 4.87 0.45
N SER A 24 11.91 4.20 0.62
CA SER A 24 12.99 4.18 -0.36
C SER A 24 12.53 3.59 -1.69
N TYR A 25 11.76 2.50 -1.65
CA TYR A 25 11.19 1.89 -2.84
C TYR A 25 10.19 2.82 -3.54
N VAL A 26 9.28 3.44 -2.80
CA VAL A 26 8.26 4.35 -3.35
C VAL A 26 8.91 5.57 -4.00
N VAL A 27 9.92 6.16 -3.35
CA VAL A 27 10.69 7.28 -3.90
C VAL A 27 11.43 6.87 -5.17
N LYS A 28 12.08 5.70 -5.19
CA LYS A 28 12.76 5.19 -6.39
C LYS A 28 11.81 4.94 -7.56
N LYS A 29 10.60 4.43 -7.28
CA LYS A 29 9.61 4.08 -8.32
C LYS A 29 8.86 5.29 -8.87
N HIS A 30 8.50 6.25 -8.02
CA HIS A 30 7.61 7.37 -8.37
C HIS A 30 8.24 8.76 -8.28
N GLY A 31 9.48 8.85 -7.80
CA GLY A 31 10.15 10.13 -7.53
C GLY A 31 9.60 10.89 -6.31
N THR A 32 8.63 10.33 -5.59
CA THR A 32 7.99 11.01 -4.45
C THR A 32 7.47 10.04 -3.39
N ALA A 33 7.59 10.42 -2.12
CA ALA A 33 7.00 9.70 -1.00
C ALA A 33 5.48 9.91 -0.86
N LYS A 34 4.86 10.83 -1.62
CA LYS A 34 3.41 11.10 -1.53
C LYS A 34 2.53 9.92 -1.99
N LYS A 35 3.11 8.93 -2.67
CA LYS A 35 2.39 7.75 -3.18
C LYS A 35 2.48 6.52 -2.28
N VAL A 36 3.02 6.64 -1.06
CA VAL A 36 3.15 5.52 -0.11
C VAL A 36 1.79 4.88 0.17
N SER A 37 0.74 5.69 0.42
CA SER A 37 -0.61 5.15 0.65
C SER A 37 -1.15 4.34 -0.52
N ALA A 38 -0.82 4.73 -1.76
CA ALA A 38 -1.27 4.01 -2.96
C ALA A 38 -0.54 2.67 -3.11
N GLU A 39 0.76 2.64 -2.82
CA GLU A 39 1.56 1.41 -2.86
C GLU A 39 1.18 0.45 -1.73
N ILE A 40 0.86 0.95 -0.54
CA ILE A 40 0.33 0.11 0.55
C ILE A 40 -1.03 -0.47 0.16
N GLU A 41 -1.94 0.34 -0.39
CA GLU A 41 -3.25 -0.13 -0.82
C GLU A 41 -3.12 -1.21 -1.92
N GLN A 42 -2.21 -1.00 -2.88
CA GLN A 42 -1.92 -1.97 -3.93
C GLN A 42 -1.32 -3.26 -3.35
N ALA A 43 -0.37 -3.17 -2.43
CA ALA A 43 0.26 -4.33 -1.80
C ALA A 43 -0.77 -5.17 -1.00
N ILE A 44 -1.67 -4.50 -0.26
CA ILE A 44 -2.76 -5.17 0.46
C ILE A 44 -3.69 -5.88 -0.54
N LYS A 45 -4.07 -5.20 -1.62
CA LYS A 45 -4.94 -5.79 -2.65
C LYS A 45 -4.29 -7.03 -3.27
N GLU A 46 -3.03 -6.93 -3.69
CA GLU A 46 -2.29 -8.05 -4.27
C GLU A 46 -2.13 -9.21 -3.28
N TYR A 47 -1.93 -8.92 -2.00
CA TYR A 47 -1.86 -9.94 -0.96
C TYR A 47 -3.19 -10.68 -0.82
N LEU A 48 -4.31 -9.96 -0.73
CA LEU A 48 -5.64 -10.56 -0.62
C LEU A 48 -6.00 -11.35 -1.87
N ASP A 49 -5.80 -10.77 -3.07
CA ASP A 49 -6.08 -11.44 -4.35
C ASP A 49 -5.29 -12.75 -4.48
N LYS A 50 -4.06 -12.82 -3.96
CA LYS A 50 -3.25 -14.05 -3.94
C LYS A 50 -3.79 -15.10 -2.98
N GLN A 51 -4.27 -14.68 -1.81
CA GLN A 51 -4.82 -15.59 -0.79
C GLN A 51 -6.19 -16.14 -1.22
N GLU A 52 -7.03 -15.33 -1.86
CA GLU A 52 -8.32 -15.78 -2.38
C GLU A 52 -8.19 -16.75 -3.56
N LYS A 53 -7.10 -16.63 -4.34
CA LYS A 53 -6.80 -17.52 -5.47
C LYS A 53 -6.10 -18.81 -5.07
N GLN A 54 -5.57 -18.92 -3.87
CA GLN A 54 -5.07 -20.19 -3.35
C GLN A 54 -6.21 -20.88 -2.60
N PRO A 55 -6.87 -21.91 -3.19
CA PRO A 55 -7.80 -22.73 -2.42
C PRO A 55 -7.02 -23.36 -1.26
N LYS A 56 -7.57 -23.21 -0.05
CA LYS A 56 -7.11 -23.94 1.14
C LYS A 56 -7.15 -25.45 0.91
#